data_AF-A0A934BDR9-F1
#
_entry.id   AF-A0A934BDR9-F1
#
_cell.length_a   1.000
_cell.length_b   1.000
_cell.length_c   1.000
_cell.angle_alpha   90.00
_cell.angle_beta   90.00
_cell.angle_gamma   90.00
#
_symmetry.space_group_name_H-M   'P 1'
#
loop_
_entity.id
_entity.type
_entity.pdbx_description
1 polymer ?
#
loop_
_entity_poly.entity_id
_entity_poly.type
_entity_poly.pdbx_seq_one_letter_code
_entity_poly.pdbx_strand_id
1 'polypeptide(L)'
;MSRYQPKWKVVRLLLVAVSAAWYLSLASMTQGYTDTAQELRIEVARKGAGKQVVISQGTKEWFMLVDVTPENTVILKQEKDHDRYVVDESETHDRPMMSDEVDAAITDYVNGVKTRAQKK
;
A
#
# COMPACT_ATOMS: atom_id res chain seq x y z
N MET A 1 32.68 -30.80 -9.63
CA MET A 1 31.57 -30.34 -10.50
C MET A 1 30.35 -30.06 -9.63
N SER A 2 30.14 -28.80 -9.27
CA SER A 2 29.11 -28.34 -8.34
C SER A 2 27.78 -28.20 -9.07
N ARG A 3 26.76 -28.95 -8.65
CA ARG A 3 25.39 -28.88 -9.21
C ARG A 3 24.62 -27.80 -8.46
N TYR A 4 24.33 -26.71 -9.17
CA TYR A 4 23.48 -25.61 -8.76
C TYR A 4 22.03 -26.11 -8.57
N GLN A 5 21.46 -25.91 -7.38
CA GLN A 5 20.06 -26.22 -7.05
C GLN A 5 19.27 -24.89 -6.94
N PRO A 6 18.13 -24.72 -7.62
CA PRO A 6 17.34 -23.48 -7.57
C PRO A 6 16.51 -23.41 -6.27
N LYS A 7 16.80 -22.41 -5.42
CA LYS A 7 16.21 -22.19 -4.09
C LYS A 7 14.90 -21.37 -4.09
N TRP A 8 13.91 -21.66 -4.94
CA TRP A 8 12.67 -20.86 -4.98
C TRP A 8 11.39 -21.60 -4.56
N LYS A 9 11.50 -22.69 -3.81
CA LYS A 9 10.33 -23.44 -3.30
C LYS A 9 10.30 -23.59 -1.79
N VAL A 10 10.27 -22.48 -1.06
CA VAL A 10 9.66 -22.34 0.27
C VAL A 10 9.48 -20.81 0.40
N VAL A 11 8.27 -20.25 0.44
CA VAL A 11 7.52 -20.01 1.67
C VAL A 11 6.04 -19.88 1.31
N ARG A 12 5.25 -20.91 1.64
CA ARG A 12 3.82 -20.78 1.98
C ARG A 12 3.74 -20.88 3.50
N LEU A 13 2.68 -20.30 4.06
CA LEU A 13 2.34 -20.12 5.48
C LEU A 13 2.90 -18.85 6.12
N LEU A 14 2.03 -17.85 6.22
CA LEU A 14 1.63 -17.30 7.51
C LEU A 14 0.21 -16.74 7.36
N LEU A 15 -0.75 -17.49 7.87
CA LEU A 15 -2.10 -17.06 8.19
C LEU A 15 -2.25 -17.16 9.71
N VAL A 16 -3.14 -16.33 10.25
CA VAL A 16 -3.81 -16.38 11.58
C VAL A 16 -3.52 -15.18 12.50
N ALA A 17 -4.48 -14.24 12.42
CA ALA A 17 -5.31 -13.68 13.49
C ALA A 17 -4.74 -12.73 14.56
N VAL A 18 -5.25 -11.50 14.48
CA VAL A 18 -5.95 -10.72 15.52
C VAL A 18 -5.51 -10.93 16.97
N SER A 19 -4.94 -9.87 17.56
CA SER A 19 -5.29 -9.47 18.92
C SER A 19 -4.97 -8.01 19.17
N ALA A 20 -5.95 -7.35 19.75
CA ALA A 20 -6.01 -5.93 20.04
C ALA A 20 -4.97 -5.44 21.06
N ALA A 21 -4.72 -4.13 20.96
CA ALA A 21 -4.39 -3.22 22.03
C ALA A 21 -3.01 -3.30 22.70
N TRP A 22 -2.23 -2.26 22.37
CA TRP A 22 -1.35 -1.48 23.25
C TRP A 22 0.03 -2.13 23.53
N TYR A 23 1.16 -1.46 23.30
CA TYR A 23 1.53 -0.10 23.69
C TYR A 23 2.76 0.42 22.90
N LEU A 24 2.89 1.75 22.87
CA LEU A 24 4.10 2.58 22.81
C LEU A 24 4.78 2.93 21.46
N SER A 25 4.89 4.25 21.24
CA SER A 25 5.76 4.98 20.30
C SER A 25 5.44 4.81 18.81
N LEU A 26 5.29 5.85 17.99
CA LEU A 26 5.71 7.23 17.98
C LEU A 26 4.58 8.01 17.29
N ALA A 27 4.37 9.28 17.64
CA ALA A 27 3.35 10.17 17.05
C ALA A 27 3.40 10.16 15.50
N SER A 28 2.70 9.21 14.91
CA SER A 28 2.44 9.13 13.49
C SER A 28 1.09 9.78 13.33
N MET A 29 1.08 10.97 12.73
CA MET A 29 -0.17 11.61 12.33
C MET A 29 -0.84 10.72 11.27
N THR A 30 -1.63 9.76 11.72
CA THR A 30 -2.52 8.96 10.87
C THR A 30 -3.68 9.86 10.48
N GLN A 31 -3.60 10.46 9.29
CA GLN A 31 -4.73 11.15 8.70
C GLN A 31 -5.66 10.10 8.09
N GLY A 32 -6.55 9.57 8.92
CA GLY A 32 -7.68 8.77 8.46
C GLY A 32 -8.84 9.70 8.14
N TYR A 33 -9.36 9.63 6.93
CA TYR A 33 -10.62 10.29 6.59
C TYR A 33 -11.57 9.26 5.96
N THR A 34 -12.83 9.32 6.37
CA THR A 34 -13.89 8.49 5.80
C THR A 34 -14.63 9.35 4.79
N ASP A 35 -14.71 8.88 3.55
CA ASP A 35 -15.57 9.51 2.56
C ASP A 35 -16.98 8.93 2.70
N THR A 36 -17.81 9.63 3.47
CA THR A 36 -19.16 9.18 3.88
C THR A 36 -20.09 8.96 2.69
N ALA A 37 -19.78 9.51 1.52
CA ALA A 37 -20.58 9.30 0.30
C ALA A 37 -20.38 7.89 -0.30
N GLN A 38 -19.29 7.19 0.04
CA GLN A 38 -18.90 5.94 -0.62
C GLN A 38 -18.53 4.82 0.36
N GLU A 39 -18.67 5.06 1.66
CA GLU A 39 -18.18 4.17 2.74
C GLU A 39 -16.71 3.78 2.55
N LEU A 40 -15.93 4.65 1.89
CA LEU A 40 -14.51 4.43 1.67
C LEU A 40 -13.76 4.84 2.93
N ARG A 41 -13.06 3.88 3.52
CA ARG A 41 -12.11 4.12 4.59
C ARG A 41 -10.73 4.30 3.98
N ILE A 42 -10.17 5.51 4.12
CA ILE A 42 -8.85 5.84 3.58
C ILE A 42 -7.91 6.09 4.75
N GLU A 43 -6.84 5.32 4.80
CA GLU A 43 -5.79 5.39 5.82
C GLU A 43 -4.46 5.72 5.15
N VAL A 44 -3.89 6.88 5.49
CA VAL A 44 -2.58 7.31 5.00
C VAL A 44 -1.58 7.31 6.16
N ALA A 45 -0.44 6.65 5.96
CA ALA A 45 0.65 6.58 6.92
C ALA A 45 1.96 7.06 6.28
N ARG A 46 2.77 7.80 7.05
CA ARG A 46 4.13 8.15 6.65
C ARG A 46 5.04 6.93 6.83
N LYS A 47 5.92 6.66 5.86
CA LYS A 47 6.93 5.59 5.95
C LYS A 47 8.28 6.12 5.47
N GLY A 48 9.17 6.47 6.40
CA GLY A 48 10.44 7.14 6.05
C GLY A 48 10.19 8.45 5.30
N ALA A 49 10.85 8.61 4.15
CA ALA A 49 10.64 9.73 3.23
C ALA A 49 9.42 9.55 2.29
N GLY A 50 8.82 8.36 2.27
CA GLY A 50 7.65 8.03 1.47
C GLY A 50 6.36 7.91 2.29
N LYS A 51 5.34 7.31 1.67
CA LYS A 51 3.99 7.18 2.24
C LYS A 51 3.35 5.85 1.85
N GLN A 52 2.45 5.39 2.70
CA GLN A 52 1.60 4.23 2.46
C GLN A 52 0.14 4.66 2.54
N VAL A 53 -0.69 4.07 1.69
CA VAL A 53 -2.13 4.27 1.64
C VAL A 53 -2.83 2.93 1.62
N VAL A 54 -3.85 2.78 2.45
CA VAL A 54 -4.80 1.68 2.41
C VAL A 54 -6.19 2.28 2.23
N ILE A 55 -6.93 1.79 1.25
CA ILE A 55 -8.31 2.16 1.00
C ILE A 55 -9.14 0.88 1.08
N SER A 56 -10.17 0.87 1.92
CA SER A 56 -11.02 -0.31 2.10
C SER A 56 -12.48 0.03 1.80
N GLN A 57 -13.17 -0.88 1.12
CA GLN A 57 -14.60 -0.82 0.82
C GLN A 57 -15.22 -2.21 0.81
N GLY A 58 -16.01 -2.56 1.82
CA GLY A 58 -16.58 -3.90 1.95
C GLY A 58 -15.48 -4.98 1.90
N THR A 59 -15.49 -5.80 0.85
CA THR A 59 -14.48 -6.86 0.62
C THR A 59 -13.32 -6.46 -0.27
N LYS A 60 -13.31 -5.21 -0.75
CA LYS A 60 -12.23 -4.66 -1.58
C LYS A 60 -11.24 -3.86 -0.75
N GLU A 61 -9.98 -4.03 -1.09
CA GLU A 61 -8.88 -3.25 -0.50
C GLU A 61 -7.92 -2.82 -1.61
N TRP A 62 -7.52 -1.55 -1.57
CA TRP A 62 -6.51 -0.97 -2.44
C TRP A 62 -5.35 -0.50 -1.58
N PHE A 63 -4.16 -0.90 -1.96
CA PHE A 63 -2.93 -0.57 -1.27
C PHE A 63 -1.98 0.16 -2.21
N MET A 64 -1.38 1.24 -1.72
CA MET A 64 -0.24 1.87 -2.36
C MET A 64 0.87 2.09 -1.35
N LEU A 65 2.10 1.76 -1.73
CA LEU A 65 3.30 2.14 -1.01
C LEU A 65 4.20 2.93 -1.95
N VAL A 66 4.62 4.11 -1.52
CA VAL A 66 5.73 4.85 -2.11
C VAL A 66 6.88 4.76 -1.13
N ASP A 67 7.91 3.99 -1.49
CA ASP A 67 9.14 3.83 -0.71
C ASP A 67 10.24 4.68 -1.34
N VAL A 68 10.65 5.73 -0.63
CA VAL A 68 11.65 6.69 -1.10
C VAL A 68 12.96 6.43 -0.36
N THR A 69 14.00 6.12 -1.12
CA THR A 69 15.37 6.00 -0.62
C THR A 69 16.22 7.13 -1.21
N PRO A 70 17.44 7.40 -0.68
CA PRO A 70 18.35 8.36 -1.30
C PRO A 70 18.76 7.99 -2.74
N GLU A 71 18.67 6.72 -3.11
CA GLU A 71 19.12 6.20 -4.41
C GLU A 71 18.00 6.18 -5.44
N ASN A 72 16.79 5.81 -5.03
CA ASN A 72 15.69 5.53 -5.93
C ASN A 72 14.33 5.66 -5.22
N THR A 73 13.25 5.51 -5.99
CA THR A 73 11.90 5.37 -5.44
C THR A 73 11.23 4.13 -6.00
N VAL A 74 10.53 3.40 -5.14
CA VAL A 74 9.72 2.25 -5.53
C VAL A 74 8.28 2.52 -5.17
N ILE A 75 7.37 2.36 -6.13
CA ILE A 75 5.93 2.46 -5.94
C ILE A 75 5.34 1.07 -6.11
N LEU A 76 4.61 0.59 -5.11
CA LEU A 76 3.83 -0.64 -5.16
C LEU A 76 2.35 -0.28 -5.13
N LYS A 77 1.55 -0.92 -5.99
CA LYS A 77 0.10 -0.78 -6.03
C LYS A 77 -0.52 -2.17 -6.04
N GLN A 78 -1.41 -2.44 -5.09
CA GLN A 78 -2.11 -3.70 -5.01
C GLN A 78 -3.62 -3.46 -4.90
N GLU A 79 -4.40 -4.35 -5.50
CA GLU A 79 -5.85 -4.43 -5.27
C GLU A 79 -6.19 -5.86 -4.88
N LYS A 80 -6.96 -5.98 -3.80
CA LYS A 80 -7.52 -7.22 -3.29
C LYS A 80 -9.04 -7.16 -3.40
N ASP A 81 -9.63 -8.24 -3.90
CA ASP A 81 -11.07 -8.45 -3.91
C ASP A 81 -11.34 -9.76 -3.16
N HIS A 82 -11.98 -9.66 -2.00
CA HIS A 82 -12.10 -10.74 -1.00
C HIS A 82 -10.72 -11.26 -0.58
N ASP A 83 -10.40 -12.52 -0.90
CA ASP A 83 -9.11 -13.16 -0.59
C ASP A 83 -8.17 -13.28 -1.78
N ARG A 84 -8.49 -12.61 -2.90
CA ARG A 84 -7.70 -12.68 -4.13
C ARG A 84 -7.10 -11.33 -4.48
N TYR A 85 -5.79 -11.32 -4.71
CA TYR A 85 -5.11 -10.21 -5.36
C TYR A 85 -5.53 -10.15 -6.83
N VAL A 86 -6.11 -9.03 -7.25
CA VAL A 86 -6.53 -8.77 -8.63
C VAL A 86 -5.59 -7.81 -9.36
N VAL A 87 -4.86 -6.98 -8.62
CA VAL A 87 -3.78 -6.13 -9.15
C VAL A 87 -2.57 -6.25 -8.23
N ASP A 88 -1.39 -6.37 -8.84
CA ASP A 88 -0.09 -6.33 -8.17
C ASP A 88 0.91 -5.70 -9.14
N GLU A 89 1.15 -4.41 -8.97
CA GLU A 89 1.99 -3.58 -9.84
C GLU A 89 3.13 -2.95 -9.04
N SER A 90 4.31 -2.93 -9.64
CA SER A 90 5.48 -2.24 -9.08
C SER A 90 6.12 -1.35 -10.14
N GLU A 91 6.41 -0.11 -9.76
CA GLU A 91 7.11 0.89 -10.57
C GLU A 91 8.37 1.32 -9.81
N THR A 92 9.48 1.50 -10.52
CA THR A 92 10.75 1.96 -9.92
C THR A 92 11.25 3.17 -10.69
N HIS A 93 11.63 4.21 -9.95
CA HIS A 93 12.25 5.42 -10.47
C HIS A 93 13.72 5.45 -10.09
N ASP A 94 14.60 5.81 -11.02
CA ASP A 94 16.05 5.90 -10.82
C ASP A 94 16.49 7.10 -9.98
N ARG A 95 15.55 7.79 -9.32
CA ARG A 95 15.81 8.92 -8.43
C ARG A 95 14.86 8.92 -7.23
N PRO A 96 15.25 9.56 -6.11
CA PRO A 96 14.31 9.91 -5.06
C PRO A 96 13.19 10.82 -5.59
N MET A 97 11.95 10.49 -5.26
CA MET A 97 10.81 11.39 -5.43
C MET A 97 10.82 12.43 -4.31
N MET A 98 10.46 13.66 -4.67
CA MET A 98 10.29 14.75 -3.73
C MET A 98 8.97 14.57 -2.95
N SER A 99 8.87 15.19 -1.77
CA SER A 99 7.69 14.98 -0.89
C SER A 99 6.38 15.42 -1.54
N ASP A 100 6.40 16.46 -2.38
CA ASP A 100 5.26 16.93 -3.15
C ASP A 100 4.89 15.97 -4.29
N GLU A 101 5.89 15.36 -4.94
CA GLU A 101 5.68 14.30 -5.94
C GLU A 101 5.05 13.05 -5.30
N VAL A 102 5.48 12.67 -4.10
CA VAL A 102 4.86 11.58 -3.33
C VAL A 102 3.40 11.92 -3.01
N ASP A 103 3.13 13.14 -2.57
CA ASP A 103 1.78 13.59 -2.22
C ASP A 103 0.85 13.64 -3.43
N ALA A 104 1.36 14.09 -4.57
CA ALA A 104 0.66 14.06 -5.84
C ALA A 104 0.33 12.61 -6.24
N ALA A 105 1.31 11.70 -6.20
CA ALA A 105 1.12 10.29 -6.56
C ALA A 105 0.06 9.60 -5.66
N ILE A 106 0.09 9.86 -4.35
CA ILE A 106 -0.92 9.38 -3.42
C ILE A 106 -2.31 9.95 -3.76
N THR A 107 -2.39 11.25 -4.03
CA THR A 107 -3.66 11.93 -4.34
C THR A 107 -4.28 11.37 -5.63
N ASP A 108 -3.47 11.20 -6.67
CA ASP A 108 -3.89 10.62 -7.95
C ASP A 108 -4.38 9.18 -7.80
N TYR A 109 -3.66 8.38 -7.00
CA TYR A 109 -4.07 7.02 -6.71
C TYR A 109 -5.42 6.96 -5.98
N VAL A 110 -5.59 7.75 -4.92
CA VAL A 110 -6.86 7.81 -4.17
C VAL A 110 -8.00 8.25 -5.07
N ASN A 111 -7.81 9.29 -5.88
CA ASN A 111 -8.83 9.77 -6.81
C ASN A 111 -9.18 8.72 -7.87
N GLY A 112 -8.18 8.00 -8.37
CA GLY A 112 -8.37 6.85 -9.25
C GLY A 112 -9.20 5.75 -8.61
N VAL A 113 -8.93 5.42 -7.34
CA VAL A 113 -9.72 4.43 -6.58
C VAL A 113 -11.15 4.92 -6.37
N LYS A 114 -11.36 6.18 -5.93
CA LYS A 114 -12.70 6.77 -5.77
C LYS A 114 -13.51 6.69 -7.07
N THR A 115 -12.89 7.02 -8.21
CA THR A 115 -13.53 6.96 -9.52
C THR A 115 -13.93 5.53 -9.90
N ARG A 116 -13.09 4.53 -9.57
CA ARG A 116 -13.40 3.11 -9.81
C ARG A 116 -14.48 2.58 -8.86
N ALA A 117 -14.44 2.98 -7.59
CA ALA A 117 -15.41 2.59 -6.58
C ALA A 117 -16.83 3.09 -6.88
N GLN A 118 -16.96 4.25 -7.53
CA GLN A 118 -18.24 4.81 -7.98
C GLN A 118 -18.85 4.14 -9.22
N LYS A 119 -18.04 3.45 -10.04
CA LYS A 119 -18.46 2.90 -11.34
C LYS A 119 -19.07 1.50 -11.26
N LYS A 120 -19.26 0.94 -10.06
CA LYS A 120 -19.95 -0.33 -9.84
C LYS A 120 -21.37 -0.11 -9.37
#